data_AF-A0AAW8L670-F1
#
_entry.id   AF-A0AAW8L670-F1
#
_cell.length_a   1.000
_cell.length_b   1.000
_cell.length_c   1.000
_cell.angle_alpha   90.00
_cell.angle_beta   90.00
_cell.angle_gamma   90.00
#
_symmetry.space_group_name_H-M   'P 1'
#
loop_
_entity.id
_entity.type
_entity.pdbx_description
1 polymer ?
#
loop_
_entity_poly.entity_id
_entity_poly.type
_entity_poly.pdbx_seq_one_letter_code
_entity_poly.pdbx_strand_id
1 'polypeptide(L)'
;ALAKDYALEAKNWGADLSLKAYVDERIAAEDLKVGKCDGAIISGLRGRQFNKYTGSLDAVGALTNMKTAINAYKLLSSPMAAK
;
A
#
# COMPACT_ATOMS: atom_id res chain seq x y z
N ALA A 1 -10.96 2.23 -9.17
CA ALA A 1 -11.91 2.24 -8.04
C ALA A 1 -11.15 2.46 -6.75
N LEU A 2 -10.32 1.50 -6.31
CA LEU A 2 -9.50 1.52 -5.07
C LEU A 2 -8.97 2.88 -4.59
N ALA A 3 -8.20 3.61 -5.41
CA ALA A 3 -7.61 4.89 -4.99
C ALA A 3 -8.66 5.98 -4.68
N LYS A 4 -9.75 6.02 -5.45
CA LYS A 4 -10.84 6.99 -5.27
C LYS A 4 -11.68 6.65 -4.05
N ASP A 5 -11.92 5.37 -3.82
CA ASP A 5 -12.66 4.89 -2.64
C ASP A 5 -11.87 5.20 -1.37
N TYR A 6 -10.55 5.00 -1.40
CA TYR A 6 -9.68 5.36 -0.29
C TYR A 6 -9.62 6.87 -0.06
N ALA A 7 -9.57 7.69 -1.11
CA ALA A 7 -9.64 9.14 -0.97
C ALA A 7 -10.99 9.64 -0.44
N LEU A 8 -12.08 8.94 -0.77
CA LEU A 8 -13.40 9.26 -0.24
C LEU A 8 -13.49 8.93 1.25
N GLU A 9 -13.07 7.72 1.65
CA GLU A 9 -13.02 7.33 3.06
C GLU A 9 -12.04 8.21 3.84
N ALA A 10 -10.96 8.63 3.18
CA ALA A 10 -9.98 9.51 3.78
C ALA A 10 -10.52 10.90 4.11
N LYS A 11 -11.68 11.31 3.59
CA LYS A 11 -12.30 12.55 4.05
C LYS A 11 -12.92 12.40 5.45
N ASN A 12 -13.34 11.18 5.83
CA ASN A 12 -14.02 10.93 7.10
C ASN A 12 -13.10 11.07 8.31
N TRP A 13 -11.81 10.71 8.20
CA TRP A 13 -10.79 10.89 9.25
C TRP A 13 -10.04 12.24 9.13
N GLY A 14 -10.47 13.16 8.26
CA GLY A 14 -9.91 14.50 8.10
C GLY A 14 -8.68 14.65 7.21
N ALA A 15 -8.35 13.69 6.33
CA ALA A 15 -7.23 13.80 5.40
C ALA A 15 -7.71 14.11 3.97
N ASP A 16 -7.19 15.18 3.37
CA ASP A 16 -7.47 15.49 1.97
C ASP A 16 -6.38 14.91 1.06
N LEU A 17 -6.72 13.89 0.27
CA LEU A 17 -5.78 13.19 -0.60
C LEU A 17 -5.87 13.73 -2.04
N SER A 18 -4.76 14.28 -2.54
CA SER A 18 -4.62 14.62 -3.96
C SER A 18 -4.18 13.39 -4.75
N LEU A 19 -5.09 12.82 -5.54
CA LEU A 19 -4.81 11.63 -6.33
C LEU A 19 -4.14 11.98 -7.66
N LYS A 20 -2.95 11.42 -7.88
CA LYS A 20 -2.26 11.44 -9.17
C LYS A 20 -2.32 10.07 -9.84
N ALA A 21 -2.92 10.01 -11.02
CA ALA A 21 -3.02 8.77 -11.78
C ALA A 21 -1.70 8.51 -12.53
N TYR A 22 -1.20 7.27 -12.41
CA TYR A 22 -0.07 6.77 -13.18
C TYR A 22 -0.51 5.58 -14.01
N VAL A 23 0.00 5.49 -15.23
CA VAL A 23 -0.18 4.32 -16.11
C VAL A 23 0.89 3.27 -15.80
N ASP A 24 2.12 3.70 -15.53
CA ASP A 24 3.24 2.85 -15.14
C ASP A 24 3.49 2.95 -13.63
N GLU A 25 3.23 1.86 -12.90
CA GLU A 25 3.48 1.76 -11.45
C GLU A 25 4.96 1.94 -11.08
N ARG A 26 5.89 1.74 -12.03
CA ARG A 26 7.31 1.97 -11.79
C ARG A 26 7.58 3.45 -11.51
N ILE A 27 6.90 4.35 -12.22
CA ILE A 27 7.05 5.80 -12.00
C ILE A 27 6.49 6.17 -10.63
N ALA A 28 5.33 5.60 -10.25
CA ALA A 28 4.74 5.82 -8.94
C ALA A 28 5.64 5.33 -7.80
N ALA A 29 6.31 4.19 -7.97
CA ALA A 29 7.25 3.66 -7.00
C ALA A 29 8.51 4.54 -6.88
N GLU A 30 9.07 5.03 -7.99
CA GLU A 30 10.22 5.94 -7.93
C GLU A 30 9.85 7.29 -7.31
N ASP A 31 8.69 7.85 -7.64
CA ASP A 31 8.21 9.10 -7.04
C ASP A 31 7.98 8.96 -5.52
N LEU A 32 7.51 7.80 -5.05
CA LEU A 32 7.44 7.49 -3.61
C LEU A 32 8.84 7.39 -2.99
N LYS A 33 9.77 6.68 -3.65
CA LYS A 33 11.13 6.46 -3.17
C LYS A 33 11.93 7.75 -3.01
N VAL A 34 11.73 8.71 -3.92
CA VAL A 34 12.39 10.03 -3.88
C VAL A 34 11.60 11.07 -3.08
N GLY A 35 10.47 10.70 -2.46
CA GLY A 35 9.69 11.56 -1.57
C GLY A 35 8.88 12.65 -2.29
N LYS A 36 8.55 12.47 -3.58
CA LYS A 36 7.64 13.39 -4.30
C LYS A 36 6.17 13.19 -3.91
N CYS A 37 5.84 12.08 -3.26
CA CYS A 37 4.51 11.82 -2.71
C CYS A 37 4.60 11.06 -1.38
N ASP A 38 3.58 11.20 -0.54
CA ASP A 38 3.49 10.57 0.77
C ASP A 38 3.01 9.11 0.71
N GLY A 39 2.45 8.69 -0.44
CA GLY A 39 1.93 7.34 -0.63
C GLY A 39 1.76 6.98 -2.10
N ALA A 40 1.80 5.67 -2.39
CA ALA A 40 1.54 5.13 -3.72
C ALA A 40 0.82 3.79 -3.62
N ILE A 41 -0.11 3.56 -4.54
CA ILE A 41 -0.75 2.25 -4.73
C ILE A 41 0.03 1.55 -5.85
N ILE A 42 0.75 0.50 -5.48
CA ILE A 42 1.62 -0.29 -6.36
C ILE A 42 1.41 -1.78 -6.08
N SER A 43 1.79 -2.65 -7.02
CA SER A 43 1.77 -4.09 -6.77
C SER A 43 2.71 -4.47 -5.63
N GLY A 44 2.42 -5.56 -4.91
CA GLY A 44 3.31 -6.04 -3.85
C GLY A 44 4.71 -6.42 -4.35
N LEU A 45 4.84 -6.81 -5.63
CA LEU A 45 6.13 -6.96 -6.31
C LEU A 45 6.97 -5.67 -6.29
N ARG A 46 6.35 -4.51 -6.59
CA ARG A 46 7.00 -3.20 -6.46
C ARG A 46 7.14 -2.77 -5.00
N GLY A 47 6.24 -3.21 -4.12
CA GLY A 47 6.28 -2.99 -2.68
C GLY A 47 7.50 -3.63 -1.99
N ARG A 48 8.04 -4.74 -2.53
CA ARG A 48 9.19 -5.46 -1.96
C ARG A 48 10.44 -4.60 -1.74
N GLN A 49 10.62 -3.56 -2.55
CA GLN A 49 11.76 -2.64 -2.40
C GLN A 49 11.63 -1.73 -1.17
N PHE A 50 10.42 -1.57 -0.63
CA PHE A 50 10.13 -0.79 0.57
C PHE A 50 9.93 -1.69 1.79
N ASN A 51 9.35 -2.87 1.60
CA ASN A 51 9.09 -3.83 2.67
C ASN A 51 9.08 -5.26 2.13
N LYS A 52 10.01 -6.10 2.59
CA LYS A 52 10.15 -7.48 2.11
C LYS A 52 8.92 -8.36 2.42
N TYR A 53 8.20 -8.08 3.50
CA TYR A 53 7.03 -8.85 3.93
C TYR A 53 5.86 -8.74 2.95
N THR A 54 5.76 -7.63 2.21
CA THR A 54 4.70 -7.44 1.18
C THR A 54 4.71 -8.56 0.14
N GLY A 55 5.90 -9.09 -0.17
CA GLY A 55 6.04 -10.21 -1.10
C GLY A 55 5.44 -11.53 -0.62
N SER A 56 5.31 -11.72 0.69
CA SER A 56 4.72 -12.92 1.30
C SER A 56 3.19 -12.85 1.28
N LEU A 57 2.60 -11.65 1.29
CA LEU A 57 1.15 -11.45 1.23
C LEU A 57 0.56 -11.84 -0.13
N ASP A 58 1.35 -11.67 -1.20
CA ASP A 58 0.96 -12.03 -2.57
C ASP A 58 1.11 -13.53 -2.86
N ALA A 59 1.66 -14.33 -1.94
CA ALA A 59 1.81 -15.76 -2.16
C ALA A 59 0.45 -16.47 -2.14
N VAL A 60 0.26 -17.44 -3.05
CA VAL A 60 -0.96 -18.25 -3.11
C VAL A 60 -1.16 -18.95 -1.76
N GLY A 61 -2.32 -18.70 -1.14
CA GLY A 61 -2.66 -19.27 0.17
C GLY A 61 -2.16 -18.48 1.38
N ALA A 62 -1.45 -17.36 1.21
CA ALA A 62 -0.99 -16.54 2.33
C ALA A 62 -2.14 -15.89 3.12
N LEU A 63 -3.17 -15.41 2.42
CA LEU A 63 -4.34 -14.78 3.01
C LEU A 63 -5.57 -15.67 2.81
N THR A 64 -5.80 -16.57 3.76
CA THR A 64 -6.86 -17.59 3.67
C THR A 64 -8.27 -17.07 3.94
N ASN A 65 -8.42 -15.95 4.64
CA ASN A 65 -9.68 -15.28 4.91
C ASN A 65 -9.47 -13.80 5.25
N MET A 66 -10.56 -13.02 5.27
CA MET A 66 -10.50 -11.57 5.53
C MET A 66 -9.95 -11.22 6.93
N LYS A 67 -10.19 -12.05 7.95
CA LYS A 67 -9.67 -11.81 9.30
C LYS A 67 -8.14 -11.94 9.31
N THR A 68 -7.60 -12.95 8.63
CA THR A 68 -6.16 -13.13 8.45
C THR A 68 -5.55 -11.95 7.68
N ALA A 69 -6.21 -11.49 6.61
CA ALA A 69 -5.77 -10.32 5.85
C ALA A 69 -5.69 -9.07 6.72
N ILE A 70 -6.76 -8.74 7.46
CA ILE A 70 -6.79 -7.57 8.34
C ILE A 70 -5.68 -7.65 9.41
N ASN A 71 -5.47 -8.82 10.01
CA ASN A 71 -4.41 -9.00 11.00
C ASN A 71 -3.01 -8.82 10.40
N ALA A 72 -2.77 -9.33 9.19
CA ALA A 72 -1.50 -9.15 8.49
C ALA A 72 -1.23 -7.68 8.16
N TYR A 73 -2.25 -6.94 7.70
CA TYR A 73 -2.12 -5.49 7.47
C TYR A 73 -1.91 -4.69 8.76
N LYS A 74 -2.53 -5.09 9.87
CA LYS A 74 -2.25 -4.49 11.19
C LYS A 74 -0.80 -4.72 11.62
N LEU A 75 -0.27 -5.93 11.39
CA LEU A 75 1.14 -6.22 11.64
C LEU A 75 2.05 -5.29 10.84
N LEU A 76 1.74 -5.08 9.55
CA LEU A 76 2.47 -4.16 8.67
C LEU A 76 2.42 -2.69 9.13
N SER A 77 1.34 -2.26 9.78
CA SER A 77 1.24 -0.91 10.36
C SER A 77 2.06 -0.71 11.63
N SER A 78 2.60 -1.79 12.22
CA SER A 78 3.51 -1.71 13.36
C SER A 78 4.92 -1.32 12.93
N PRO A 79 5.64 -0.47 13.69
CA PRO A 79 7.02 -0.10 13.39
C PRO A 79 7.98 -1.30 13.36
N MET A 80 7.62 -2.43 13.97
CA MET A 80 8.41 -3.67 13.90
C MET A 80 8.45 -4.28 12.50
N ALA A 81 7.44 -4.03 11.68
CA ALA A 81 7.31 -4.59 10.33
C ALA A 81 7.84 -3.64 9.24
N ALA A 82 8.41 -2.49 9.60
CA ALA A 82 8.88 -1.47 8.66
C ALA A 82 10.20 -1.82 7.92
N LYS A 83 10.73 -3.03 8.08
CA LYS A 83 12.04 -3.47 7.53
C LYS A 83 11.92 -4.73 6.67
#